data_AF-A0A1I7K9R4-F1
#
_entry.id   AF-A0A1I7K9R4-F1
#
_cell.length_a   1.000
_cell.length_b   1.000
_cell.length_c   1.000
_cell.angle_alpha   90.00
_cell.angle_beta   90.00
_cell.angle_gamma   90.00
#
_symmetry.space_group_name_H-M   'P 1'
#
loop_
_entity.id
_entity.type
_entity.pdbx_description
1 polymer ?
#
loop_
_entity_poly.entity_id
_entity_poly.type
_entity_poly.pdbx_seq_one_letter_code
_entity_poly.pdbx_strand_id
1 'polypeptide(L)'
;MWARVGRNAGVAGGSRIVGEHLSDWAEKRGYSPIIEPSELPEAVETRLAKAAAALWEAAGAEAAGMLERDRIRMAEALAVERALRTEACGMVDARDAIIAGPRAEIARHASEVEELRRHVGFVQAREFWQRVAQEIWDVLPEREPMHLNDISRRVGRDVVKEAEEHPGEWGPELLRGVIDQRVKFRKLFANEGGGRYRRRRPEDDAA
;
A
#
# COMPACT_ATOMS: atom_id res chain seq x y z
N MET A 1 59.44 -6.93 91.21
CA MET A 1 59.93 -8.30 90.98
C MET A 1 59.09 -8.88 89.85
N TRP A 2 59.59 -8.86 88.61
CA TRP A 2 58.84 -9.33 87.43
C TRP A 2 59.33 -10.73 87.07
N ALA A 3 58.46 -11.72 87.21
CA ALA A 3 58.76 -13.10 86.86
C ALA A 3 58.84 -13.25 85.34
N ARG A 4 60.00 -13.66 84.82
CA ARG A 4 60.13 -14.09 83.43
C ARG A 4 59.39 -15.41 83.25
N VAL A 5 58.27 -15.37 82.56
CA VAL A 5 57.64 -16.59 82.02
C VAL A 5 58.58 -17.15 80.96
N GLY A 6 59.09 -18.36 81.18
CA GLY A 6 59.94 -19.07 80.24
C GLY A 6 59.22 -19.29 78.92
N ARG A 7 59.83 -18.84 77.82
CA ARG A 7 59.40 -19.20 76.46
C ARG A 7 59.66 -20.69 76.26
N ASN A 8 58.62 -21.51 76.37
CA ASN A 8 58.67 -22.86 75.86
C ASN A 8 58.74 -22.82 74.33
N ALA A 9 59.64 -23.66 73.82
CA ALA A 9 60.01 -23.78 72.43
C ALA A 9 58.86 -24.32 71.56
N GLY A 10 58.79 -23.82 70.32
CA GLY A 10 58.40 -24.57 69.14
C GLY A 10 56.98 -25.16 69.07
N VAL A 11 55.99 -24.32 68.77
CA VAL A 11 54.86 -24.69 67.91
C VAL A 11 54.49 -23.45 67.09
N ALA A 12 54.71 -23.47 65.78
CA ALA A 12 54.09 -22.52 64.88
C ALA A 12 52.59 -22.84 64.85
N GLY A 13 51.84 -22.26 65.78
CA GLY A 13 50.41 -22.49 65.91
C GLY A 13 49.70 -21.99 64.66
N GLY A 14 49.12 -22.91 63.87
CA GLY A 14 48.23 -22.54 62.78
C GLY A 14 47.07 -21.69 63.29
N SER A 15 46.47 -20.87 62.42
CA SER A 15 45.37 -19.94 62.75
C SER A 15 44.26 -20.57 63.61
N ARG A 16 44.04 -21.89 63.48
CA ARG A 16 43.10 -22.67 64.29
C ARG A 16 43.50 -22.78 65.77
N ILE A 17 44.77 -23.07 66.08
CA ILE A 17 45.29 -23.17 67.46
C ILE A 17 45.31 -21.78 68.11
N VAL A 18 45.65 -20.75 67.33
CA VAL A 18 45.59 -19.35 67.80
C VAL A 18 44.14 -18.94 68.07
N GLY A 19 43.20 -19.35 67.21
CA GLY A 19 41.77 -19.12 67.39
C GLY A 19 41.19 -19.81 68.62
N GLU A 20 41.54 -21.08 68.87
CA GLU A 20 41.12 -21.82 70.08
C GLU A 20 41.68 -21.17 71.35
N HIS A 21 42.97 -20.79 71.37
CA HIS A 21 43.54 -20.08 72.52
C HIS A 21 42.96 -18.67 72.72
N LEU A 22 42.62 -17.95 71.65
CA LEU A 22 41.94 -16.65 71.75
C LEU A 22 40.50 -16.79 72.21
N SER A 23 39.79 -17.83 71.79
CA SER A 23 38.43 -18.14 72.25
C SER A 23 38.42 -18.53 73.72
N ASP A 24 39.31 -19.44 74.13
CA ASP A 24 39.49 -19.83 75.55
C ASP A 24 39.87 -18.62 76.42
N TRP A 25 40.72 -17.74 75.90
CA TRP A 25 41.10 -16.50 76.56
C TRP A 25 39.91 -15.54 76.67
N ALA A 26 39.12 -15.39 75.61
CA ALA A 26 37.96 -14.53 75.57
C ALA A 26 36.87 -15.02 76.53
N GLU A 27 36.56 -16.31 76.54
CA GLU A 27 35.57 -16.93 77.40
C GLU A 27 35.96 -16.84 78.89
N LYS A 28 37.22 -17.17 79.24
CA LYS A 28 37.74 -17.03 80.62
C LYS A 28 37.74 -15.58 81.13
N ARG A 29 37.78 -14.60 80.23
CA ARG A 29 37.78 -13.17 80.55
C ARG A 29 36.41 -12.52 80.40
N GLY A 30 35.38 -13.26 79.97
CA GLY A 30 34.08 -12.70 79.62
C GLY A 30 34.14 -11.68 78.48
N TYR A 31 35.16 -11.77 77.62
CA TYR A 31 35.37 -10.86 76.50
C TYR A 31 34.41 -11.20 75.36
N SER A 32 33.26 -10.53 75.35
CA SER A 32 32.34 -10.49 74.23
C SER A 32 32.43 -9.10 73.61
N PRO A 33 33.13 -8.91 72.48
CA PRO A 33 33.15 -7.62 71.81
C PRO A 33 31.78 -7.39 71.18
N ILE A 34 30.84 -6.90 72.00
CA ILE A 34 29.70 -6.15 71.51
C ILE A 34 30.35 -4.91 70.91
N ILE A 35 30.37 -4.83 69.57
CA ILE A 35 30.60 -3.54 68.91
C ILE A 35 29.35 -2.74 69.23
N GLU A 36 29.33 -2.13 70.42
CA GLU A 36 28.34 -1.13 70.75
C GLU A 36 28.43 -0.08 69.64
N PRO A 37 27.29 0.43 69.12
CA PRO A 37 27.31 1.58 68.25
C PRO A 37 27.87 2.74 69.06
N SER A 38 29.19 2.85 69.14
CA SER A 38 29.85 3.99 69.72
C SER A 38 29.47 5.15 68.84
N GLU A 39 28.73 6.10 69.41
CA GLU A 39 28.47 7.37 68.77
C GLU A 39 29.80 7.89 68.21
N LEU A 40 29.82 8.16 66.91
CA LEU A 40 31.00 8.73 66.28
C LEU A 40 31.35 10.00 67.06
N PRO A 41 32.65 10.30 67.29
CA PRO A 41 33.01 11.57 67.87
C PRO A 41 32.34 12.69 67.08
N GLU A 42 31.66 13.61 67.76
CA GLU A 42 30.82 14.66 67.15
C GLU A 42 31.55 15.42 66.02
N ALA A 43 32.86 15.63 66.18
CA ALA A 43 33.71 16.25 65.17
C ALA A 43 33.81 15.44 63.85
N VAL A 44 33.78 14.11 63.93
CA VAL A 44 33.78 13.20 62.77
C VAL A 44 32.40 13.19 62.11
N GLU A 45 31.32 13.09 62.89
CA GLU A 45 29.95 13.15 62.38
C GLU A 45 29.67 14.46 61.65
N THR A 46 30.05 15.59 62.25
CA THR A 46 29.91 16.93 61.64
C THR A 46 30.68 17.03 60.32
N ARG A 47 31.90 16.46 60.26
CA ARG A 47 32.70 16.44 59.02
C ARG A 47 32.07 15.56 57.94
N LEU A 48 31.53 14.40 58.31
CA LEU A 48 30.85 13.50 57.38
C LEU A 48 29.55 14.13 56.86
N ALA A 49 28.75 14.76 57.73
CA ALA A 49 27.54 15.47 57.33
C ALA A 49 27.86 16.61 56.34
N LYS A 50 28.91 17.40 56.62
CA LYS A 50 29.36 18.45 55.72
C LYS A 50 29.85 17.92 54.37
N ALA A 51 30.59 16.81 54.38
CA ALA A 51 31.06 16.16 53.15
C ALA A 51 29.90 15.58 52.34
N ALA A 52 28.92 14.95 52.98
CA ALA A 52 27.72 14.42 52.33
C ALA A 52 26.87 15.53 51.71
N ALA A 53 26.67 16.65 52.43
CA ALA A 53 25.97 17.81 51.90
C ALA A 53 26.71 18.41 50.67
N ALA A 54 28.03 18.57 50.75
CA ALA A 54 28.82 19.06 49.63
C ALA A 54 28.77 18.12 48.42
N LEU A 55 28.81 16.80 48.64
CA LEU A 55 28.67 15.81 47.58
C LEU A 55 27.27 15.85 46.94
N TRP A 56 26.21 15.98 47.75
CA TRP A 56 24.85 16.07 47.26
C TRP A 56 24.63 17.33 46.40
N GLU A 57 25.12 18.48 46.85
CA GLU A 57 25.07 19.73 46.08
C GLU A 57 25.85 19.62 44.76
N ALA A 58 27.05 19.03 44.80
CA ALA A 58 27.84 18.80 43.59
C ALA A 58 27.13 17.86 42.60
N ALA A 59 26.57 16.75 43.10
CA ALA A 59 25.80 15.80 42.28
C ALA A 59 24.52 16.43 41.71
N GLY A 60 23.81 17.25 42.51
CA GLY A 60 22.65 18.00 42.06
C GLY A 60 22.98 19.01 40.96
N ALA A 61 24.09 19.74 41.11
CA ALA A 61 24.57 20.67 40.09
C ALA A 61 24.99 19.95 38.79
N GLU A 62 25.65 18.81 38.89
CA GLU A 62 26.02 17.98 37.73
C GLU A 62 24.77 17.44 37.02
N ALA A 63 23.81 16.89 37.76
CA ALA A 63 22.56 16.37 37.21
C ALA A 63 21.75 17.49 36.52
N ALA A 64 21.65 18.66 37.14
CA ALA A 64 21.00 19.82 36.51
C ALA A 64 21.71 20.24 35.22
N GLY A 65 23.04 20.26 35.21
CA GLY A 65 23.84 20.54 34.03
C GLY A 65 23.67 19.50 32.92
N MET A 66 23.54 18.21 33.26
CA MET A 66 23.25 17.15 32.30
C MET A 66 21.86 17.32 31.67
N LEU A 67 20.84 17.54 32.50
CA LEU A 67 19.47 17.73 32.03
C LEU A 67 19.34 18.95 31.11
N GLU A 68 20.06 20.04 31.40
CA GLU A 68 20.03 21.22 30.54
C GLU A 68 20.71 20.95 29.19
N ARG A 69 21.86 20.27 29.18
CA ARG A 69 22.51 19.84 27.93
C ARG A 69 21.62 18.91 27.11
N ASP A 70 20.85 18.04 27.78
CA ASP A 70 19.90 17.15 27.10
C ASP A 70 18.73 17.93 26.50
N ARG A 71 18.17 18.89 27.25
CA ARG A 71 17.12 19.77 26.73
C ARG A 71 17.54 20.52 25.48
N ILE A 72 18.73 21.12 25.49
CA ILE A 72 19.27 21.85 24.33
C ILE A 72 19.44 20.90 23.14
N ARG A 73 20.08 19.74 23.34
CA ARG A 73 20.26 18.74 22.28
C ARG A 73 18.94 18.23 21.69
N MET A 74 17.93 17.98 22.54
CA MET A 74 16.61 17.57 22.08
C MET A 74 15.91 18.68 21.31
N ALA A 75 16.01 19.93 21.76
CA ALA A 75 15.43 21.07 21.07
C ALA A 75 16.06 21.27 19.67
N GLU A 76 17.38 21.15 19.56
CA GLU A 76 18.11 21.20 18.30
C GLU A 76 17.69 20.04 17.36
N ALA A 77 17.64 18.82 17.89
CA ALA A 77 17.21 17.65 17.11
C ALA A 77 15.78 17.81 16.57
N LEU A 78 14.85 18.32 17.38
CA LEU A 78 13.48 18.61 16.96
C LEU A 78 13.41 19.73 15.92
N ALA A 79 14.25 20.76 16.04
CA ALA A 79 14.30 21.83 15.04
C ALA A 79 14.78 21.30 13.67
N VAL A 80 15.80 20.45 13.68
CA VAL A 80 16.31 19.79 12.46
C VAL A 80 15.27 18.85 11.85
N GLU A 81 14.60 18.03 12.66
CA GLU A 81 13.53 17.15 12.17
C GLU A 81 12.40 17.94 11.50
N ARG A 82 11.94 19.01 12.15
CA ARG A 82 10.88 19.86 11.59
C ARG A 82 11.30 20.48 10.27
N ALA A 83 12.53 20.98 10.16
CA ALA A 83 13.04 21.55 8.92
C ALA A 83 13.06 20.50 7.78
N LEU A 84 13.59 19.31 8.05
CA LEU A 84 13.62 18.20 7.09
C LEU A 84 12.20 17.77 6.68
N ARG A 85 11.27 17.73 7.63
CA ARG A 85 9.87 17.39 7.35
C ARG A 85 9.22 18.44 6.46
N THR A 86 9.42 19.73 6.73
CA THR A 86 8.92 20.81 5.89
C THR A 86 9.49 20.73 4.47
N GLU A 87 10.79 20.47 4.33
CA GLU A 87 11.44 20.27 3.03
C GLU A 87 10.84 19.07 2.29
N ALA A 88 10.71 17.92 2.95
CA ALA A 88 10.13 16.71 2.38
C ALA A 88 8.68 16.92 1.93
N CYS A 89 7.86 17.61 2.72
CA CYS A 89 6.49 17.98 2.33
C CYS A 89 6.50 18.86 1.07
N GLY A 90 7.36 19.89 1.02
CA GLY A 90 7.48 20.75 -0.16
C GLY A 90 7.93 19.99 -1.42
N MET A 91 8.80 19.00 -1.28
CA MET A 91 9.21 18.12 -2.39
C MET A 91 8.05 17.25 -2.90
N VAL A 92 7.20 16.75 -2.00
CA VAL A 92 6.02 15.97 -2.37
C VAL A 92 5.01 16.85 -3.10
N ASP A 93 4.70 18.03 -2.58
CA ASP A 93 3.78 18.98 -3.20
C ASP A 93 4.25 19.39 -4.61
N ALA A 94 5.57 19.64 -4.78
CA ALA A 94 6.15 19.95 -6.09
C ALA A 94 6.02 18.77 -7.07
N ARG A 95 6.24 17.53 -6.60
CA ARG A 95 6.06 16.33 -7.44
C ARG A 95 4.61 16.13 -7.83
N ASP A 96 3.68 16.32 -6.92
CA ASP A 96 2.25 16.19 -7.20
C ASP A 96 1.79 17.23 -8.22
N ALA A 97 2.29 18.48 -8.11
CA ALA A 97 2.05 19.51 -9.11
C ALA A 97 2.58 19.12 -10.50
N ILE A 98 3.77 18.53 -10.57
CA ILE A 98 4.35 18.04 -11.84
C ILE A 98 3.53 16.88 -12.41
N ILE A 99 3.06 15.95 -11.57
CA ILE A 99 2.33 14.75 -12.00
C ILE A 99 0.88 15.08 -12.44
N ALA A 100 0.29 16.16 -11.92
CA ALA A 100 -1.09 16.54 -12.23
C ALA A 100 -1.31 16.79 -13.74
N GLY A 101 -0.38 17.48 -14.40
CA GLY A 101 -0.46 17.77 -15.84
C GLY A 101 -0.50 16.50 -16.71
N PRO A 102 0.53 15.64 -16.65
CA PRO A 102 0.57 14.38 -17.38
C PRO A 102 -0.64 13.47 -17.09
N ARG A 103 -1.15 13.44 -15.85
CA ARG A 103 -2.36 12.67 -15.53
C ARG A 103 -3.59 13.20 -16.29
N ALA A 104 -3.75 14.51 -16.36
CA ALA A 104 -4.84 15.12 -17.13
C ALA A 104 -4.69 14.85 -18.63
N GLU A 105 -3.47 14.91 -19.17
CA GLU A 105 -3.19 14.58 -20.57
C GLU A 105 -3.50 13.11 -20.89
N ILE A 106 -3.07 12.18 -20.04
CA ILE A 106 -3.38 10.76 -20.19
C ILE A 106 -4.89 10.53 -20.19
N ALA A 107 -5.63 11.17 -19.28
CA ALA A 107 -7.09 11.06 -19.23
C ALA A 107 -7.75 11.60 -20.51
N ARG A 108 -7.28 12.75 -21.02
CA ARG A 108 -7.76 13.33 -22.28
C ARG A 108 -7.50 12.38 -23.46
N HIS A 109 -6.28 11.88 -23.60
CA HIS A 109 -5.91 10.97 -24.67
C HIS A 109 -6.66 9.63 -24.59
N ALA A 110 -6.88 9.11 -23.38
CA ALA A 110 -7.67 7.90 -23.20
C ALA A 110 -9.12 8.08 -23.69
N SER A 111 -9.74 9.22 -23.38
CA SER A 111 -11.08 9.56 -23.87
C SER A 111 -11.11 9.69 -25.40
N GLU A 112 -10.12 10.37 -25.97
CA GLU A 112 -10.00 10.57 -27.43
C GLU A 112 -9.84 9.22 -28.16
N VAL A 113 -9.00 8.33 -27.65
CA VAL A 113 -8.82 6.98 -28.20
C VAL A 113 -10.12 6.18 -28.14
N GLU A 114 -10.88 6.28 -27.04
CA GLU A 114 -12.15 5.57 -26.91
C GLU A 114 -13.24 6.11 -27.84
N GLU A 115 -13.28 7.42 -28.07
CA GLU A 115 -14.14 8.03 -29.09
C GLU A 115 -13.77 7.57 -30.50
N LEU A 116 -12.49 7.56 -30.83
CA LEU A 116 -12.00 7.10 -32.14
C LEU A 116 -12.30 5.61 -32.34
N ARG A 117 -12.13 4.76 -31.31
CA ARG A 117 -12.50 3.33 -31.38
C ARG A 117 -13.99 3.14 -31.63
N ARG A 118 -14.84 3.88 -30.93
CA ARG A 118 -16.29 3.86 -31.19
C ARG A 118 -16.63 4.31 -32.60
N HIS A 119 -15.96 5.35 -33.11
CA HIS A 119 -16.16 5.82 -34.47
C HIS A 119 -15.73 4.79 -35.51
N VAL A 120 -14.55 4.19 -35.35
CA VAL A 120 -14.05 3.12 -36.22
C VAL A 120 -15.00 1.92 -36.20
N GLY A 121 -15.45 1.48 -35.02
CA GLY A 121 -16.43 0.40 -34.90
C GLY A 121 -17.75 0.72 -35.61
N PHE A 122 -18.23 1.96 -35.52
CA PHE A 122 -19.43 2.39 -36.26
C PHE A 122 -19.24 2.38 -37.78
N VAL A 123 -18.10 2.88 -38.28
CA VAL A 123 -17.79 2.90 -39.71
C VAL A 123 -17.65 1.48 -40.26
N GLN A 124 -16.90 0.61 -39.55
CA GLN A 124 -16.73 -0.79 -39.92
C GLN A 124 -18.07 -1.54 -39.93
N ALA A 125 -18.90 -1.37 -38.89
CA ALA A 125 -20.23 -1.97 -38.86
C ALA A 125 -21.09 -1.47 -40.03
N ARG A 126 -21.03 -0.17 -40.37
CA ARG A 126 -21.79 0.38 -41.51
C ARG A 126 -21.37 -0.25 -42.84
N GLU A 127 -20.07 -0.38 -43.08
CA GLU A 127 -19.54 -1.02 -44.29
C GLU A 127 -19.92 -2.50 -44.36
N PHE A 128 -19.83 -3.21 -43.23
CA PHE A 128 -20.27 -4.59 -43.09
C PHE A 128 -21.75 -4.75 -43.44
N TRP A 129 -22.65 -3.99 -42.80
CA TRP A 129 -24.09 -4.06 -43.08
C TRP A 129 -24.46 -3.64 -44.51
N GLN A 130 -23.64 -2.80 -45.15
CA GLN A 130 -23.80 -2.50 -46.56
C GLN A 130 -23.43 -3.70 -47.44
N ARG A 131 -22.35 -4.43 -47.13
CA ARG A 131 -22.00 -5.68 -47.81
C ARG A 131 -23.05 -6.77 -47.59
N VAL A 132 -23.54 -6.94 -46.35
CA VAL A 132 -24.64 -7.88 -46.05
C VAL A 132 -25.86 -7.57 -46.92
N ALA A 133 -26.26 -6.30 -47.01
CA ALA A 133 -27.39 -5.91 -47.86
C ALA A 133 -27.13 -6.19 -49.35
N GLN A 134 -25.91 -5.98 -49.84
CA GLN A 134 -25.56 -6.31 -51.22
C GLN A 134 -25.63 -7.81 -51.49
N GLU A 135 -25.06 -8.62 -50.60
CA GLU A 135 -25.09 -10.10 -50.68
C GLU A 135 -26.53 -10.62 -50.69
N ILE A 136 -27.40 -10.11 -49.80
CA ILE A 136 -28.83 -10.45 -49.80
C ILE A 136 -29.46 -10.10 -51.15
N TRP A 137 -29.15 -8.92 -51.69
CA TRP A 137 -29.68 -8.50 -52.99
C TRP A 137 -29.22 -9.43 -54.11
N ASP A 138 -27.96 -9.88 -54.10
CA ASP A 138 -27.40 -10.82 -55.07
C ASP A 138 -28.07 -12.21 -54.99
N VAL A 139 -28.40 -12.67 -53.78
CA VAL A 139 -29.11 -13.94 -53.53
C VAL A 139 -30.59 -13.89 -53.95
N LEU A 140 -31.23 -12.73 -53.86
CA LEU A 140 -32.64 -12.58 -54.19
C LEU A 140 -32.89 -12.79 -55.69
N PRO A 141 -33.91 -13.59 -56.08
CA PRO A 141 -34.27 -13.78 -57.47
C PRO A 141 -34.85 -12.49 -58.04
N GLU A 142 -34.66 -12.27 -59.35
CA GLU A 142 -35.03 -11.02 -60.01
C GLU A 142 -36.53 -10.73 -59.97
N ARG A 143 -37.35 -11.79 -60.01
CA ARG A 143 -38.79 -11.66 -60.21
C ARG A 143 -39.67 -12.12 -59.06
N GLU A 144 -39.16 -12.98 -58.19
CA GLU A 144 -39.99 -13.66 -57.19
C GLU A 144 -39.64 -13.22 -55.75
N PRO A 145 -40.63 -13.18 -54.85
CA PRO A 145 -40.38 -12.94 -53.44
C PRO A 145 -39.77 -14.17 -52.76
N MET A 146 -38.68 -13.98 -52.03
CA MET A 146 -38.01 -15.03 -51.26
C MET A 146 -38.33 -14.88 -49.77
N HIS A 147 -38.58 -15.99 -49.09
CA HIS A 147 -38.80 -15.97 -47.65
C HIS A 147 -37.46 -15.78 -46.89
N LEU A 148 -37.51 -15.06 -45.77
CA LEU A 148 -36.35 -14.73 -44.94
C LEU A 148 -35.48 -15.94 -44.55
N ASN A 149 -36.10 -17.10 -44.26
CA ASN A 149 -35.37 -18.34 -43.95
C ASN A 149 -34.60 -18.92 -45.13
N ASP A 150 -35.03 -18.66 -46.37
CA ASP A 150 -34.33 -19.11 -47.56
C ASP A 150 -33.17 -18.16 -47.89
N ILE A 151 -33.35 -16.86 -47.64
CA ILE A 151 -32.29 -15.85 -47.73
C ILE A 151 -31.17 -16.22 -46.74
N SER A 152 -31.49 -16.47 -45.47
CA SER A 152 -30.49 -16.76 -44.43
C SER A 152 -29.64 -18.00 -44.72
N ARG A 153 -30.18 -18.99 -45.43
CA ARG A 153 -29.46 -20.21 -45.84
C ARG A 153 -28.53 -20.01 -47.03
N ARG A 154 -28.75 -18.95 -47.81
CA ARG A 154 -28.03 -18.69 -49.07
C ARG A 154 -26.97 -17.60 -48.95
N VAL A 155 -27.04 -16.76 -47.93
CA VAL A 155 -25.99 -15.77 -47.62
C VAL A 155 -24.66 -16.48 -47.36
N GLY A 156 -23.56 -15.96 -47.94
CA GLY A 156 -22.24 -16.59 -47.87
C GLY A 156 -21.73 -16.81 -46.46
N ARG A 157 -21.01 -17.93 -46.25
CA ARG A 157 -20.43 -18.31 -44.94
C ARG A 157 -19.44 -17.28 -44.40
N ASP A 158 -18.77 -16.55 -45.28
CA ASP A 158 -17.81 -15.50 -44.90
C ASP A 158 -18.52 -14.34 -44.18
N VAL A 159 -19.70 -13.94 -44.66
CA VAL A 159 -20.53 -12.90 -44.04
C VAL A 159 -21.09 -13.37 -42.69
N VAL A 160 -21.47 -14.66 -42.59
CA VAL A 160 -21.94 -15.25 -41.32
C VAL A 160 -20.85 -15.19 -40.26
N LYS A 161 -19.62 -15.58 -40.62
CA LYS A 161 -18.47 -15.58 -39.70
C LYS A 161 -18.11 -14.18 -39.25
N GLU A 162 -18.11 -13.21 -40.16
CA GLU A 162 -17.83 -11.81 -39.82
C GLU A 162 -18.97 -11.18 -38.99
N ALA A 163 -20.21 -11.64 -39.15
CA ALA A 163 -21.32 -11.18 -38.31
C ALA A 163 -21.14 -11.51 -36.83
N GLU A 164 -20.39 -12.58 -36.49
CA GLU A 164 -20.08 -12.94 -35.10
C GLU A 164 -19.23 -11.87 -34.40
N GLU A 165 -18.52 -11.02 -35.15
CA GLU A 165 -17.71 -9.92 -34.63
C GLU A 165 -18.53 -8.64 -34.36
N HIS A 166 -19.81 -8.63 -34.75
CA HIS A 166 -20.73 -7.51 -34.59
C HIS A 166 -21.84 -7.84 -33.57
N PRO A 167 -22.42 -6.84 -32.88
CA PRO A 167 -23.46 -7.09 -31.88
C PRO A 167 -24.75 -7.63 -32.52
N GLY A 168 -25.20 -8.78 -32.02
CA GLY A 168 -26.44 -9.45 -32.43
C GLY A 168 -26.20 -10.90 -32.82
N GLU A 169 -27.12 -11.80 -32.48
CA GLU A 169 -27.04 -13.19 -32.93
C GLU A 169 -27.36 -13.27 -34.44
N TRP A 170 -26.50 -13.96 -35.20
CA TRP A 170 -26.77 -14.21 -36.61
C TRP A 170 -28.07 -15.02 -36.76
N GLY A 171 -29.04 -14.45 -37.46
CA GLY A 171 -30.32 -15.12 -37.66
C GLY A 171 -31.30 -14.34 -38.54
N PRO A 172 -32.49 -14.92 -38.78
CA PRO A 172 -33.54 -14.30 -39.58
C PRO A 172 -33.89 -12.89 -39.10
N GLU A 173 -33.99 -12.67 -37.79
CA GLU A 173 -34.38 -11.37 -37.22
C GLU A 173 -33.34 -10.26 -37.50
N LEU A 174 -32.05 -10.59 -37.45
CA LEU A 174 -30.97 -9.67 -37.81
C LEU A 174 -31.06 -9.29 -39.29
N LEU A 175 -31.23 -10.27 -40.17
CA LEU A 175 -31.39 -10.05 -41.62
C LEU A 175 -32.65 -9.24 -41.93
N ARG A 176 -33.76 -9.52 -41.24
CA ARG A 176 -34.99 -8.73 -41.31
C ARG A 176 -34.70 -7.27 -40.98
N GLY A 177 -33.99 -7.00 -39.88
CA GLY A 177 -33.61 -5.64 -39.49
C GLY A 177 -32.82 -4.90 -40.59
N VAL A 178 -31.84 -5.56 -41.21
CA VAL A 178 -31.06 -5.00 -42.32
C VAL A 178 -31.94 -4.70 -43.53
N ILE A 179 -32.80 -5.64 -43.93
CA ILE A 179 -33.68 -5.50 -45.10
C ILE A 179 -34.74 -4.43 -44.84
N ASP A 180 -35.43 -4.48 -43.70
CA ASP A 180 -36.49 -3.54 -43.33
C ASP A 180 -35.96 -2.11 -43.21
N GLN A 181 -34.74 -1.92 -42.70
CA GLN A 181 -34.11 -0.61 -42.68
C GLN A 181 -33.93 -0.05 -44.09
N ARG A 182 -33.55 -0.89 -45.07
CA ARG A 182 -33.40 -0.48 -46.48
C ARG A 182 -34.75 -0.25 -47.16
N VAL A 183 -35.76 -1.09 -46.88
CA VAL A 183 -37.15 -0.87 -47.32
C VAL A 183 -37.67 0.48 -46.83
N LYS A 184 -37.47 0.81 -45.54
CA LYS A 184 -37.87 2.09 -44.93
C LYS A 184 -37.25 3.30 -45.66
N PHE A 185 -36.01 3.20 -46.09
CA PHE A 185 -35.32 4.26 -46.84
C PHE A 185 -35.50 4.16 -48.36
N ARG A 186 -36.43 3.31 -48.82
CA ARG A 186 -36.73 3.11 -50.23
C ARG A 186 -35.53 2.63 -51.07
N LYS A 187 -34.68 1.77 -50.51
CA LYS A 187 -33.47 1.24 -51.16
C LYS A 187 -33.50 -0.27 -51.29
N LEU A 188 -33.02 -0.79 -52.43
CA LEU A 188 -32.69 -2.19 -52.75
C LEU A 188 -33.82 -3.23 -52.71
N PHE A 189 -34.72 -3.16 -51.72
CA PHE A 189 -35.72 -4.19 -51.45
C PHE A 189 -37.15 -3.64 -51.42
N ALA A 190 -38.11 -4.54 -51.63
CA ALA A 190 -39.53 -4.34 -51.39
C ALA A 190 -40.07 -5.49 -50.53
N ASN A 191 -41.00 -5.19 -49.63
CA ASN A 191 -41.65 -6.15 -48.74
C ASN A 191 -43.03 -6.52 -49.31
N GLU A 192 -43.28 -7.81 -49.55
CA GLU A 192 -44.57 -8.32 -50.04
C GLU A 192 -45.47 -8.88 -48.92
N GLY A 193 -45.06 -8.72 -47.66
CA GLY A 193 -45.74 -9.27 -46.50
C GLY A 193 -45.32 -10.70 -46.18
N GLY A 194 -45.68 -11.17 -44.98
CA GLY A 194 -45.43 -12.54 -44.53
C GLY A 194 -43.93 -12.92 -44.44
N GLY A 195 -43.04 -11.95 -44.24
CA GLY A 195 -41.58 -12.20 -44.17
C GLY A 195 -40.95 -12.53 -45.52
N ARG A 196 -41.59 -12.14 -46.63
CA ARG A 196 -41.07 -12.33 -47.99
C ARG A 196 -40.59 -11.01 -48.58
N TYR A 197 -39.40 -11.06 -49.17
CA TYR A 197 -38.71 -9.90 -49.71
C TYR A 197 -38.34 -10.14 -51.16
N ARG A 198 -38.38 -9.08 -51.97
CA ARG A 198 -37.90 -9.10 -53.36
C ARG A 198 -37.04 -7.89 -53.66
N ARG A 199 -36.34 -7.93 -54.80
CA ARG A 199 -35.64 -6.75 -55.33
C ARG A 199 -36.65 -5.63 -55.62
N ARG A 200 -36.29 -4.40 -55.22
CA ARG A 200 -37.06 -3.20 -55.53
C ARG A 200 -37.05 -2.97 -57.04
N ARG A 201 -38.19 -2.57 -57.60
CA ARG A 201 -38.36 -2.24 -59.01
C ARG A 201 -38.70 -0.75 -59.17
N PRO A 202 -38.49 -0.17 -60.36
CA PRO A 202 -38.91 1.21 -60.65
C PRO A 202 -40.40 1.45 -60.43
N GLU A 203 -41.22 0.41 -60.62
CA GLU A 203 -42.67 0.43 -60.39
C GLU A 203 -43.03 0.72 -58.92
N ASP A 204 -42.16 0.36 -57.97
CA ASP A 204 -42.39 0.55 -56.53
C ASP A 204 -42.17 2.02 -56.07
N ASP A 205 -41.63 2.88 -56.95
CA ASP A 205 -41.43 4.31 -56.70
C ASP A 205 -42.57 5.17 -57.26
N ALA A 206 -43.46 4.58 -58.06
CA ALA A 206 -44.58 5.25 -58.72
C ALA A 206 -45.88 5.30 -57.87
N ALA A 207 -45.87 4.71 -56.68
CA ALA A 207 -46.97 4.67 -55.70
C ALA A 207 -46.62 5.47 -54.44
#